data_AF-A0A2M7F8H3-F1
#
_entry.id   AF-A0A2M7F8H3-F1
#
_cell.length_a   1.000
_cell.length_b   1.000
_cell.length_c   1.000
_cell.angle_alpha   90.00
_cell.angle_beta   90.00
_cell.angle_gamma   90.00
#
_symmetry.space_group_name_H-M   'P 1'
#
loop_
_entity.id
_entity.type
_entity.pdbx_description
1 polymer ?
#
loop_
_entity_poly.entity_id
_entity_poly.type
_entity_poly.pdbx_seq_one_letter_code
_entity_poly.pdbx_strand_id
1 'polypeptide(L)'
;MSPSDIVNKLWNYCNVLRDDGMSYGDYVEQLTYLLFLKMADERTKPPYNQKSSVPDKYNWQSLLKKDGDELFDHYRHILEELGNEKGLLGLIFNKSQNKFQDPAKLRRLLVDLID
;
A
#
# COMPACT_ATOMS: atom_id res chain seq x y z
N MET A 1 -5.24 18.64 -8.19
CA MET A 1 -6.11 17.55 -8.70
C MET A 1 -7.34 17.51 -7.84
N SER A 2 -8.52 17.27 -8.42
CA SER A 2 -9.71 17.01 -7.61
C SER A 2 -9.66 15.58 -7.04
N PRO A 3 -10.31 15.29 -5.89
CA PRO A 3 -10.41 13.94 -5.37
C PRO A 3 -10.99 12.94 -6.40
N SER A 4 -11.90 13.42 -7.25
CA SER A 4 -12.50 12.67 -8.36
C SER A 4 -11.46 12.21 -9.39
N ASP A 5 -10.45 13.03 -9.68
CA ASP A 5 -9.41 12.70 -10.66
C ASP A 5 -8.49 11.58 -10.16
N ILE A 6 -8.20 11.55 -8.85
CA ILE A 6 -7.38 10.51 -8.21
C ILE A 6 -8.13 9.18 -8.21
N VAL A 7 -9.42 9.21 -7.83
CA VAL A 7 -10.28 8.02 -7.86
C VAL A 7 -10.37 7.43 -9.27
N ASN A 8 -10.55 8.28 -10.29
CA ASN A 8 -10.57 7.83 -11.68
C ASN A 8 -9.24 7.21 -12.12
N LYS A 9 -8.11 7.78 -11.73
CA LYS A 9 -6.78 7.22 -12.04
C LYS A 9 -6.55 5.87 -11.36
N LEU A 10 -6.94 5.72 -10.09
CA LEU A 10 -6.85 4.46 -9.36
C LEU A 10 -7.72 3.38 -10.02
N TRP A 11 -8.97 3.70 -10.35
CA TRP A 11 -9.87 2.76 -11.04
C TRP A 11 -9.36 2.36 -12.42
N ASN A 12 -8.82 3.30 -13.20
CA ASN A 12 -8.21 2.98 -14.48
C ASN A 12 -7.01 2.04 -14.32
N TYR A 13 -6.25 2.20 -13.24
CA TYR A 13 -5.13 1.33 -12.95
C TYR A 13 -5.54 -0.07 -12.50
N CYS A 14 -6.68 -0.20 -11.80
CA CYS A 14 -7.24 -1.50 -11.45
C CYS A 14 -7.54 -2.37 -12.70
N ASN A 15 -7.88 -1.77 -13.84
CA ASN A 15 -8.03 -2.51 -15.09
C ASN A 15 -6.69 -3.13 -15.54
N VAL A 16 -5.58 -2.39 -15.41
CA VAL A 16 -4.24 -2.91 -15.72
C VAL A 16 -3.88 -4.07 -14.79
N LEU A 17 -4.18 -3.97 -13.50
CA LEU A 17 -3.92 -5.06 -12.54
C LEU A 17 -4.76 -6.30 -12.85
N ARG A 18 -6.00 -6.09 -13.29
CA ARG A 18 -6.89 -7.18 -13.72
C ARG A 18 -6.35 -7.91 -14.95
N ASP A 19 -5.82 -7.17 -15.92
CA ASP A 19 -5.22 -7.75 -17.12
C ASP A 19 -3.97 -8.59 -16.78
N ASP A 20 -3.26 -8.23 -15.71
CA ASP A 20 -2.13 -9.02 -15.16
C ASP A 20 -2.59 -10.21 -14.27
N GLY A 21 -3.89 -10.49 -14.22
CA GLY A 21 -4.47 -11.65 -13.54
C GLY A 21 -4.89 -11.43 -12.09
N MET A 22 -4.80 -10.20 -11.57
CA MET A 22 -5.27 -9.88 -10.22
C MET A 22 -6.81 -9.85 -10.20
N SER A 23 -7.44 -10.56 -9.25
CA SER A 23 -8.89 -10.52 -9.13
C SER A 23 -9.38 -9.17 -8.60
N TYR A 24 -10.69 -8.88 -8.79
CA TYR A 24 -11.31 -7.68 -8.20
C TYR A 24 -11.09 -7.59 -6.70
N GLY A 25 -11.31 -8.71 -5.99
CA GLY A 25 -11.12 -8.78 -4.55
C GLY A 25 -9.68 -8.50 -4.15
N ASP A 26 -8.72 -9.07 -4.88
CA ASP A 26 -7.30 -8.90 -4.60
C ASP A 26 -6.87 -7.44 -4.76
N TYR A 27 -7.20 -6.75 -5.87
CA TYR A 27 -6.74 -5.36 -6.01
C TYR A 27 -7.40 -4.42 -4.99
N VAL A 28 -8.66 -4.66 -4.61
CA VAL A 28 -9.33 -3.88 -3.56
C VAL A 28 -8.64 -4.10 -2.21
N GLU A 29 -8.26 -5.33 -1.91
CA GLU A 29 -7.50 -5.67 -0.70
C GLU A 29 -6.13 -4.99 -0.68
N GLN A 30 -5.35 -5.12 -1.77
CA GLN A 30 -4.02 -4.49 -1.86
C GLN A 30 -4.11 -2.96 -1.75
N LEU A 31 -5.08 -2.33 -2.42
CA LEU A 31 -5.33 -0.89 -2.31
C LEU A 31 -5.67 -0.49 -0.88
N THR A 32 -6.45 -1.29 -0.16
CA THR A 32 -6.81 -1.03 1.23
C THR A 32 -5.58 -0.98 2.12
N TYR A 33 -4.64 -1.93 1.96
CA TYR A 33 -3.39 -1.95 2.69
C TYR A 33 -2.52 -0.72 2.40
N LEU A 34 -2.33 -0.40 1.12
CA LEU A 34 -1.50 0.73 0.71
C LEU A 34 -2.09 2.07 1.17
N LEU A 35 -3.40 2.24 1.04
CA LEU A 35 -4.10 3.43 1.53
C LEU A 35 -4.00 3.56 3.05
N PHE A 36 -4.11 2.46 3.80
CA PHE A 36 -3.92 2.49 5.24
C PHE A 36 -2.51 3.00 5.61
N LEU A 37 -1.46 2.48 4.97
CA LEU A 37 -0.08 2.92 5.20
C LEU A 37 0.10 4.40 4.85
N LYS A 38 -0.43 4.85 3.72
CA LYS A 38 -0.39 6.28 3.33
C LYS A 38 -1.15 7.15 4.32
N MET A 39 -2.34 6.75 4.76
CA MET A 39 -3.12 7.50 5.76
C MET A 39 -2.40 7.58 7.10
N ALA A 40 -1.73 6.51 7.52
CA ALA A 40 -0.91 6.52 8.73
C ALA A 40 0.26 7.52 8.59
N ASP A 41 0.93 7.55 7.44
CA ASP A 41 1.99 8.51 7.14
C ASP A 41 1.49 9.97 7.12
N GLU A 42 0.37 10.25 6.44
CA GLU A 42 -0.21 11.59 6.38
C GLU A 42 -0.62 12.13 7.76
N ARG A 43 -1.06 11.25 8.68
CA ARG A 43 -1.36 11.64 10.06
C ARG A 43 -0.13 12.06 10.86
N THR A 44 1.07 11.64 10.46
CA THR A 44 2.32 12.11 11.09
C THR A 44 2.72 13.51 10.65
N LYS A 45 2.17 14.00 9.54
CA LYS A 45 2.50 15.29 8.93
C LYS A 45 1.57 16.40 9.46
N PRO A 46 1.94 17.68 9.27
CA PRO A 46 1.03 18.78 9.53
C PRO A 46 -0.27 18.66 8.72
N PRO A 47 -1.44 19.01 9.29
CA PRO A 47 -1.63 19.67 10.59
C PRO A 47 -1.72 18.72 11.79
N TYR A 48 -1.76 17.39 11.56
CA TYR A 48 -2.12 16.42 12.60
C TYR A 48 -0.96 16.10 13.55
N ASN A 49 0.26 15.93 13.03
CA ASN A 49 1.49 15.66 13.80
C ASN A 49 1.33 14.50 14.82
N GLN A 50 0.58 13.46 14.47
CA GLN A 50 0.33 12.31 15.35
C GLN A 50 1.48 11.31 15.28
N LYS A 51 1.71 10.58 16.37
CA LYS A 51 2.65 9.45 16.35
C LYS A 51 2.10 8.35 15.44
N SER A 52 2.94 7.84 14.53
CA SER A 52 2.59 6.70 13.69
C SER A 52 2.29 5.47 14.56
N SER A 53 1.21 4.77 14.23
CA SER A 53 0.94 3.43 14.76
C SER A 53 1.77 2.36 14.06
N VAL A 54 2.29 2.64 12.85
CA VAL A 54 3.08 1.72 12.03
C VAL A 54 4.57 1.88 12.37
N PRO A 55 5.31 0.80 12.64
CA PRO A 55 6.76 0.84 12.87
C PRO A 55 7.53 1.47 11.71
N ASP A 56 8.58 2.24 12.00
CA ASP A 56 9.32 3.01 10.97
C ASP A 56 9.93 2.15 9.87
N LYS A 57 10.33 0.91 10.19
CA LYS A 57 10.88 -0.05 9.22
C LYS A 57 9.85 -0.47 8.16
N TYR A 58 8.56 -0.38 8.49
CA TYR A 58 7.45 -0.93 7.69
C TYR A 58 6.43 0.15 7.29
N ASN A 59 6.78 1.43 7.42
CA ASN A 59 5.90 2.56 7.10
C ASN A 59 5.90 2.90 5.59
N TRP A 60 5.02 3.83 5.18
CA TRP A 60 4.91 4.28 3.79
C TRP A 60 6.26 4.75 3.21
N GLN A 61 7.01 5.55 3.96
CA GLN A 61 8.30 6.07 3.52
C GLN A 61 9.35 4.97 3.29
N SER A 62 9.26 3.85 4.01
CA SER A 62 10.12 2.70 3.81
C SER A 62 9.86 2.01 2.46
N LEU A 63 8.60 1.98 1.98
CA LEU A 63 8.22 1.44 0.67
C LEU A 63 8.76 2.31 -0.46
N LEU A 64 8.57 3.63 -0.38
CA LEU A 64 8.96 4.56 -1.44
C LEU A 64 10.47 4.56 -1.74
N LYS A 65 11.29 4.15 -0.77
CA LYS A 65 12.75 4.07 -0.89
C LYS A 65 13.23 2.81 -1.60
N LYS A 66 12.34 1.88 -1.93
CA LYS A 66 12.66 0.60 -2.58
C LYS A 66 12.17 0.56 -4.02
N ASP A 67 12.81 -0.28 -4.83
CA ASP A 67 12.44 -0.50 -6.22
C ASP A 67 12.71 -1.95 -6.64
N GLY A 68 12.14 -2.37 -7.77
CA GLY A 68 12.30 -3.72 -8.31
C GLY A 68 12.00 -4.82 -7.29
N ASP A 69 12.81 -5.87 -7.29
CA ASP A 69 12.63 -7.03 -6.41
C ASP A 69 12.70 -6.64 -4.92
N GLU A 70 13.54 -5.68 -4.54
CA GLU A 70 13.61 -5.20 -3.16
C GLU A 70 12.28 -4.59 -2.69
N LEU A 71 11.57 -3.89 -3.58
CA LEU A 71 10.24 -3.35 -3.26
C LEU A 71 9.24 -4.47 -3.00
N PHE A 72 9.28 -5.53 -3.81
CA PHE A 72 8.40 -6.67 -3.68
C PHE A 72 8.61 -7.44 -2.39
N ASP A 73 9.87 -7.75 -2.09
CA ASP A 73 10.24 -8.42 -0.86
C ASP A 73 9.89 -7.56 0.36
N HIS A 74 10.17 -6.26 0.29
CA HIS A 74 9.85 -5.34 1.38
C HIS A 74 8.35 -5.22 1.61
N TYR A 75 7.55 -5.10 0.55
CA TYR A 75 6.09 -5.07 0.67
C TYR A 75 5.54 -6.36 1.27
N ARG A 76 6.06 -7.53 0.86
CA ARG A 76 5.69 -8.81 1.48
C ARG A 76 6.00 -8.83 2.98
N HIS A 77 7.18 -8.36 3.37
CA HIS A 77 7.55 -8.30 4.79
C HIS A 77 6.70 -7.30 5.58
N ILE A 78 6.32 -6.16 4.99
CA ILE A 78 5.39 -5.24 5.64
C ILE A 78 4.06 -5.93 5.94
N LEU A 79 3.46 -6.61 4.95
CA LEU A 79 2.18 -7.31 5.11
C LEU A 79 2.27 -8.37 6.22
N GLU A 80 3.33 -9.18 6.20
CA GLU A 80 3.58 -10.22 7.20
C GLU A 80 3.77 -9.64 8.62
N GLU A 81 4.65 -8.66 8.78
CA GLU A 81 5.02 -8.11 10.08
C GLU A 81 3.86 -7.34 10.70
N LEU A 82 3.13 -6.54 9.91
CA LEU A 82 1.93 -5.85 10.40
C LEU A 82 0.78 -6.82 10.68
N GLY A 83 0.70 -7.94 9.95
CA GLY A 83 -0.27 -9.00 10.22
C GLY A 83 0.00 -9.75 11.53
N ASN A 84 1.26 -9.78 11.99
CA ASN A 84 1.68 -10.37 13.25
C ASN A 84 1.56 -9.43 14.46
N GLU A 85 1.28 -8.14 14.23
CA GLU A 85 1.08 -7.16 15.30
C GLU A 85 -0.20 -7.41 16.10
N LYS A 86 -0.28 -6.84 17.30
CA LYS A 86 -1.51 -6.87 18.11
C LYS A 86 -2.44 -5.71 17.77
N GLY A 87 -3.72 -5.87 18.10
CA GLY A 87 -4.70 -4.79 17.97
C GLY A 87 -5.08 -4.50 16.52
N LEU A 88 -5.20 -3.21 16.17
CA LEU A 88 -5.76 -2.78 14.89
C LEU A 88 -4.91 -3.22 13.69
N LEU A 89 -3.58 -3.17 13.79
CA LEU A 89 -2.69 -3.57 12.71
C LEU A 89 -2.85 -5.06 12.37
N GLY A 90 -2.73 -5.93 13.38
CA GLY A 90 -2.97 -7.36 13.20
C GLY A 90 -4.35 -7.65 12.64
N LEU A 91 -5.40 -6.94 13.07
CA LEU A 91 -6.75 -7.13 12.55
C LEU A 91 -6.86 -6.81 11.05
N ILE A 92 -6.21 -5.74 10.59
CA ILE A 92 -6.27 -5.29 9.19
C ILE A 92 -5.40 -6.18 8.30
N PHE A 93 -4.19 -6.51 8.73
CA PHE A 93 -3.18 -7.18 7.92
C PHE A 93 -3.12 -8.71 8.15
N ASN A 94 -4.02 -9.27 8.96
CA ASN A 94 -4.03 -10.69 9.29
C ASN A 94 -4.02 -11.57 8.03
N LYS A 95 -3.01 -12.44 7.90
CA LYS A 95 -2.84 -13.35 6.74
C LYS A 95 -2.82 -12.63 5.39
N SER A 96 -2.54 -11.32 5.38
CA SER A 96 -2.38 -10.56 4.14
C SER A 96 -1.22 -11.11 3.32
N GLN A 97 -1.35 -11.04 2.00
CA GLN A 97 -0.32 -11.49 1.07
C GLN A 97 -0.19 -10.49 -0.07
N ASN A 98 1.03 -10.34 -0.57
CA ASN A 98 1.26 -9.59 -1.81
C ASN A 98 0.62 -10.36 -2.97
N LYS A 99 -0.25 -9.68 -3.74
CA LYS A 99 -0.90 -10.24 -4.93
C LYS A 99 -0.33 -9.69 -6.25
N PHE A 100 0.52 -8.67 -6.19
CA PHE A 100 1.15 -8.12 -7.39
C PHE A 100 2.06 -9.16 -8.05
N GLN A 101 1.99 -9.24 -9.37
CA GLN A 101 2.83 -10.12 -10.18
C GLN A 101 4.09 -9.42 -10.72
N ASP A 102 4.04 -8.08 -10.83
CA ASP A 102 5.10 -7.26 -11.41
C ASP A 102 5.51 -6.10 -10.44
N PRO A 103 6.78 -6.04 -10.01
CA PRO A 103 7.32 -4.93 -9.21
C PRO A 103 7.09 -3.55 -9.79
N ALA A 104 7.17 -3.40 -11.12
CA ALA A 104 6.94 -2.13 -11.77
C ALA A 104 5.49 -1.67 -11.58
N LYS A 105 4.53 -2.61 -11.50
CA LYS A 105 3.13 -2.27 -11.29
C LYS A 105 2.83 -1.81 -9.88
N LEU A 106 3.46 -2.44 -8.87
CA LEU A 106 3.40 -1.93 -7.50
C LEU A 106 4.06 -0.55 -7.41
N ARG A 107 5.26 -0.39 -7.98
CA ARG A 107 6.01 0.88 -7.94
C ARG A 107 5.22 2.04 -8.56
N ARG A 108 4.57 1.79 -9.70
CA ARG A 108 3.70 2.76 -10.37
C ARG A 108 2.48 3.13 -9.53
N LEU A 109 1.85 2.15 -8.88
CA LEU A 109 0.73 2.43 -7.98
C LEU A 109 1.16 3.31 -6.80
N LEU A 110 2.31 3.02 -6.19
CA LEU A 110 2.80 3.77 -5.04
C LEU A 110 3.10 5.23 -5.40
N VAL A 111 3.88 5.48 -6.45
CA VAL A 111 4.44 6.82 -6.71
C VAL A 111 3.67 7.64 -7.71
N ASP A 112 3.04 7.02 -8.71
CA ASP A 112 2.36 7.79 -9.75
C ASP A 112 0.90 8.05 -9.41
N LEU A 113 0.33 7.29 -8.47
CA LEU A 113 -1.10 7.28 -8.17
C LEU A 113 -1.46 7.61 -6.72
N ILE A 114 -0.63 7.24 -5.74
CA ILE A 114 -0.95 7.37 -4.32
C ILE A 114 -0.10 8.43 -3.60
N ASP A 115 1.20 8.56 -3.91
CA ASP A 115 2.07 9.55 -3.27
C ASP A 115 1.84 10.99 -3.80
#